data_AF-A0A284VKY6-F1
#
_entry.id   AF-A0A284VKY6-F1
#
_cell.length_a   1.000
_cell.length_b   1.000
_cell.length_c   1.000
_cell.angle_alpha   90.00
_cell.angle_beta   90.00
_cell.angle_gamma   90.00
#
_symmetry.space_group_name_H-M   'P 1'
#
loop_
_entity.id
_entity.type
_entity.pdbx_description
1 polymer ?
#
loop_
_entity_poly.entity_id
_entity_poly.type
_entity_poly.pdbx_seq_one_letter_code
_entity_poly.pdbx_strand_id
1 'polypeptide(L)' 'MQLQKQLSRKHKDKEYPKYTIVVPPKEIEKLGWKEGDELEPEIKDDKLIIKSKKK' A
#
# COMPACT_ATOMS: atom_id res chain seq x y z
N MET A 1 3.16 -0.79 -12.57
CA MET A 1 2.66 -1.27 -11.25
C MET A 1 1.33 -1.96 -11.47
N GLN A 2 0.97 -2.95 -10.65
CA GLN A 2 -0.33 -3.64 -10.69
C GLN A 2 -0.81 -3.89 -9.26
N LEU A 3 -2.12 -3.89 -9.05
CA LEU A 3 -2.71 -4.31 -7.77
C LEU A 3 -2.61 -5.82 -7.68
N GLN A 4 -1.83 -6.32 -6.73
CA GLN A 4 -1.71 -7.75 -6.46
C GLN A 4 -2.64 -8.16 -5.33
N LYS A 5 -3.31 -9.30 -5.50
CA LYS A 5 -4.15 -9.92 -4.48
C LYS A 5 -3.44 -11.16 -3.96
N GLN A 6 -3.05 -11.15 -2.69
CA GLN A 6 -2.52 -12.32 -2.00
C GLN A 6 -3.60 -12.86 -1.05
N LEU A 7 -3.95 -14.14 -1.17
CA LEU A 7 -4.89 -14.78 -0.26
C LEU A 7 -4.20 -14.97 1.10
N SER A 8 -4.59 -14.20 2.12
CA SER A 8 -3.94 -14.30 3.44
C SER A 8 -4.55 -15.41 4.30
N ARG A 9 -5.86 -15.56 4.24
CA ARG A 9 -6.61 -16.55 5.02
C ARG A 9 -7.93 -16.86 4.33
N LYS A 10 -8.33 -18.13 4.37
CA LYS A 10 -9.70 -18.56 4.11
C LYS A 10 -10.29 -19.07 5.43
N HIS A 11 -11.43 -18.54 5.83
CA HIS A 11 -12.12 -19.01 7.03
C HIS A 11 -13.61 -19.18 6.72
N LYS A 12 -14.07 -20.43 6.79
CA LYS A 12 -15.36 -20.86 6.21
C LYS A 12 -15.44 -20.42 4.74
N ASP A 13 -16.45 -19.64 4.38
CA ASP A 13 -16.69 -19.13 3.03
C ASP A 13 -16.15 -17.71 2.79
N LYS A 14 -15.43 -17.13 3.76
CA LYS A 14 -14.85 -15.78 3.62
C LYS A 14 -13.35 -15.85 3.32
N GLU A 15 -12.98 -15.26 2.20
CA GLU A 15 -11.59 -14.99 1.85
C GLU A 15 -11.18 -13.62 2.39
N TYR A 16 -10.00 -13.56 3.01
CA TYR A 16 -9.39 -12.33 3.50
C TYR A 16 -8.16 -12.04 2.64
N PRO A 17 -8.34 -11.44 1.46
CA PRO A 17 -7.20 -11.06 0.64
C PRO A 17 -6.46 -9.88 1.26
N LYS A 18 -5.13 -9.95 1.19
CA LYS A 18 -4.26 -8.79 1.33
C LYS A 18 -4.02 -8.24 -0.07
N TYR A 19 -4.24 -6.95 -0.24
CA TYR A 19 -3.88 -6.24 -1.47
C TYR A 19 -2.50 -5.61 -1.30
N THR A 20 -1.64 -5.77 -2.30
CA THR A 20 -0.27 -5.24 -2.32
C THR A 20 -0.04 -4.50 -3.62
N ILE A 21 0.59 -3.33 -3.54
CA ILE A 21 1.16 -2.64 -4.70
C ILE A 21 2.68 -2.65 -4.54
N VAL A 22 3.38 -2.93 -5.63
CA VAL A 22 4.84 -2.83 -5.66
C VAL A 22 5.20 -1.44 -6.17
N VAL A 23 5.71 -0.60 -5.29
CA VAL A 23 6.25 0.72 -5.64
C VAL A 23 7.71 0.53 -6.06
N PRO A 24 8.12 0.95 -7.27
CA PRO A 24 9.50 0.73 -7.69
C PRO A 24 10.49 1.57 -6.86
N PRO A 25 11.76 1.13 -6.73
CA PRO A 25 12.74 1.80 -5.87
C PRO A 25 12.95 3.28 -6.18
N LYS A 26 12.91 3.67 -7.47
CA LYS A 26 13.12 5.06 -7.91
C LYS A 26 12.07 6.01 -7.33
N GLU A 27 10.84 5.53 -7.15
CA GLU A 27 9.72 6.30 -6.60
C GLU A 27 9.86 6.41 -5.09
N ILE A 28 10.28 5.34 -4.40
CA ILE A 28 10.60 5.36 -2.97
C ILE A 28 11.72 6.37 -2.67
N GLU A 29 12.79 6.37 -3.48
CA GLU A 29 13.90 7.32 -3.36
C GLU A 29 13.44 8.77 -3.55
N LYS A 30 12.62 9.05 -4.57
CA LYS A 30 12.05 10.38 -4.82
C LYS A 30 11.14 10.86 -3.70
N LEU A 31 10.38 9.95 -3.09
CA LEU A 31 9.50 10.24 -1.95
C LEU A 31 10.30 10.38 -0.65
N GLY A 32 11.56 9.95 -0.62
CA GLY A 32 12.42 9.98 0.55
C GLY A 32 11.96 9.05 1.67
N TRP A 33 11.14 8.05 1.35
CA TRP A 33 10.65 7.08 2.33
C TRP A 33 11.74 6.09 2.71
N LYS A 34 11.67 5.61 3.94
CA LYS A 34 12.56 4.59 4.50
C LYS A 34 11.75 3.41 5.01
N GLU A 35 12.43 2.28 5.16
CA GLU A 35 11.84 1.12 5.82
C GLU A 35 11.40 1.50 7.25
N GLY A 36 10.17 1.12 7.61
CA GLY A 36 9.58 1.43 8.91
C GLY A 36 8.87 2.78 9.01
N ASP A 37 8.89 3.61 7.97
CA ASP A 37 8.11 4.86 7.95
C ASP A 37 6.60 4.57 8.04
N GLU A 38 5.91 5.29 8.91
CA GLU A 38 4.44 5.23 8.99
C GLU A 38 3.85 6.03 7.82
N LEU A 39 2.92 5.40 7.09
CA LEU A 39 2.27 5.99 5.92
C LEU A 39 0.77 6.11 6.17
N GLU A 40 0.18 7.23 5.74
CA GLU A 40 -1.24 7.49 5.85
C GLU A 40 -1.91 7.54 4.46
N PRO A 41 -2.98 6.76 4.24
CA PRO A 41 -3.74 6.78 3.00
C PRO A 41 -4.85 7.84 3.04
N GLU A 42 -5.11 8.45 1.89
CA GLU A 42 -6.25 9.34 1.63
C GLU A 42 -6.85 8.98 0.27
N ILE A 43 -8.18 8.86 0.18
CA ILE A 43 -8.89 8.69 -1.09
C ILE A 43 -9.43 10.04 -1.54
N LYS A 44 -8.98 10.51 -2.71
CA LYS A 44 -9.47 11.76 -3.31
C LYS A 44 -9.54 11.63 -4.81
N ASP A 45 -10.68 12.01 -5.41
CA ASP A 45 -10.89 12.02 -6.86
C ASP A 45 -10.50 10.69 -7.54
N ASP A 46 -10.94 9.57 -6.98
CA ASP A 46 -10.62 8.19 -7.44
C ASP A 46 -9.12 7.84 -7.41
N LYS A 47 -8.34 8.56 -6.60
CA LYS A 47 -6.90 8.31 -6.38
C LYS A 47 -6.65 7.90 -4.95
N LEU A 48 -5.82 6.87 -4.78
CA LEU A 48 -5.19 6.55 -3.49
C LEU A 48 -3.91 7.39 -3.37
N ILE A 49 -3.94 8.37 -2.47
CA ILE A 49 -2.80 9.21 -2.13
C ILE A 49 -2.20 8.65 -0.84
N ILE A 50 -0.91 8.31 -0.86
CA ILE A 50 -0.18 7.82 0.31
C ILE A 50 0.84 8.88 0.72
N LYS A 51 0.78 9.33 1.97
CA LYS A 51 1.66 10.36 2.51
C LYS A 51 2.47 9.78 3.66
N SER A 52 3.71 10.23 3.82
CA SER A 52 4.48 9.94 5.04
C SER A 52 3.83 10.70 6.19
N LYS A 53 3.58 9.99 7.29
CA LYS A 53 3.13 10.59 8.54
C LYS A 53 4.34 11.25 9.21
N LYS A 54 4.59 12.50 8.84
CA LYS A 54 5.58 13.31 9.58
C LYS A 54 5.01 13.61 10.96
N LYS A 55 5.77 13.26 12.00
CA LYS A 55 5.56 13.76 13.37
C LYS A 55 5.75 15.27 13.43
#